data_AF-A0A814ET84-F1
#
_entry.id   AF-A0A814ET84-F1
#
_cell.length_a   1.000
_cell.length_b   1.000
_cell.length_c   1.000
_cell.angle_alpha   90.00
_cell.angle_beta   90.00
_cell.angle_gamma   90.00
#
_symmetry.space_group_name_H-M   'P 1'
#
loop_
_entity.id
_entity.type
_entity.pdbx_description
1 polymer ?
#
loop_
_entity_poly.entity_id
_entity_poly.type
_entity_poly.pdbx_seq_one_letter_code
_entity_poly.pdbx_strand_id
1 'polypeptide(L)'
;MFVSTLPYRVQLDSHWSFDEVVKYVQEKCLSILEHSHYPLQHILANLHLTQSNLGFLETMFDFITISEEVNGLCLNGVNLEQVWLNELYDMAKFDFSLTFIYNPLSDDNQLSCSFVCSRDLFNRTTLTIIGRRIQYVLEQLFSSKSSSKCMDLYCTSISKVDLILLEEVEERQAIMFHRLQNMINEGMLIFHLFLCI
;
A
#
# COMPACT_ATOMS: atom_id res chain seq x y z
N MET A 1 3.98 9.62 18.80
CA MET A 1 3.57 8.41 18.06
C MET A 1 4.71 7.41 18.13
N PHE A 2 4.50 6.26 18.77
CA PHE A 2 5.51 5.20 18.93
C PHE A 2 5.36 4.12 17.85
N VAL A 3 5.26 4.55 16.58
CA VAL A 3 5.13 3.60 15.46
C VAL A 3 6.51 3.23 14.95
N SER A 4 6.78 1.93 14.89
CA SER A 4 8.02 1.36 14.37
C SER A 4 7.86 1.09 12.88
N THR A 5 8.75 1.65 12.05
CA THR A 5 8.85 1.34 10.62
C THR A 5 9.86 0.23 10.43
N LEU A 6 9.44 -0.88 9.82
CA LEU A 6 10.30 -2.04 9.60
C LEU A 6 10.65 -2.16 8.11
N PRO A 7 11.93 -2.31 7.75
CA PRO A 7 12.33 -2.47 6.36
C PRO A 7 12.11 -3.91 5.89
N TYR A 8 11.09 -4.13 5.07
CA TYR A 8 10.79 -5.44 4.52
C TYR A 8 11.57 -5.68 3.22
N ARG A 9 12.30 -6.78 3.15
CA ARG A 9 12.88 -7.29 1.89
C ARG A 9 12.14 -8.56 1.47
N VAL A 10 11.23 -8.40 0.51
CA VAL A 10 10.46 -9.50 -0.06
C VAL A 10 10.94 -9.75 -1.49
N GLN A 11 11.42 -10.96 -1.75
CA GLN A 11 11.76 -11.42 -3.10
C GLN A 11 10.82 -12.58 -3.44
N LEU A 12 9.98 -12.38 -4.45
CA LEU A 12 8.99 -13.34 -4.91
C LEU A 12 9.53 -14.15 -6.09
N ASP A 13 9.20 -15.44 -6.14
CA ASP A 13 9.36 -16.24 -7.36
C ASP A 13 8.08 -16.14 -8.19
N SER A 14 8.23 -15.80 -9.47
CA SER A 14 7.10 -15.70 -10.40
C SER A 14 6.35 -17.02 -10.57
N HIS A 15 6.99 -18.16 -10.29
CA HIS A 15 6.41 -19.50 -10.44
C HIS A 15 5.56 -19.93 -9.25
N TRP A 16 5.66 -19.23 -8.11
CA TRP A 16 4.91 -19.55 -6.92
C TRP A 16 3.42 -19.30 -7.11
N SER A 17 2.62 -20.15 -6.49
CA SER A 17 1.19 -19.89 -6.38
C SER A 17 0.91 -18.72 -5.43
N PHE A 18 -0.28 -18.13 -5.51
CA PHE A 18 -0.65 -17.06 -4.58
C PHE A 18 -0.59 -17.53 -3.11
N ASP A 19 -1.02 -18.76 -2.83
CA ASP A 19 -0.91 -19.35 -1.47
C ASP A 19 0.54 -19.48 -0.99
N GLU A 20 1.45 -19.88 -1.88
CA GLU A 20 2.87 -19.97 -1.58
C GLU A 20 3.46 -18.58 -1.30
N VAL A 21 3.06 -17.58 -2.08
CA VAL A 21 3.44 -16.17 -1.84
C VAL A 21 2.93 -15.68 -0.50
N VAL A 22 1.65 -15.90 -0.17
CA VAL A 22 1.05 -15.46 1.10
C VAL A 22 1.78 -16.10 2.29
N LYS A 23 2.03 -17.42 2.23
CA LYS A 23 2.79 -18.12 3.29
C LYS A 23 4.20 -17.57 3.43
N TYR A 24 4.91 -17.39 2.33
CA TYR A 24 6.27 -16.83 2.34
C TYR A 24 6.31 -15.42 2.92
N VAL A 25 5.38 -14.55 2.51
CA VAL A 25 5.30 -13.17 3.03
C VAL A 25 4.92 -13.19 4.51
N GLN A 26 3.98 -14.03 4.92
CA GLN A 26 3.59 -14.19 6.33
C GLN A 26 4.79 -14.61 7.20
N GLU A 27 5.57 -15.59 6.78
CA GLU A 27 6.77 -16.03 7.50
C GLU A 27 7.80 -14.90 7.62
N LYS A 28 8.03 -14.15 6.54
CA LYS A 28 8.92 -12.96 6.57
C LYS A 28 8.40 -11.88 7.51
N CYS A 29 7.09 -11.64 7.51
CA CYS A 29 6.46 -10.67 8.38
C CYS A 29 6.61 -11.05 9.86
N LEU A 30 6.33 -12.30 10.22
CA LEU A 30 6.49 -12.77 11.59
C LEU A 30 7.95 -12.68 12.04
N SER A 31 8.89 -13.09 11.20
CA SER A 31 10.33 -13.04 11.52
C SER A 31 10.83 -11.61 11.78
N ILE A 32 10.37 -10.60 11.02
CA ILE A 32 10.83 -9.22 11.25
C ILE A 32 10.17 -8.59 12.49
N LEU A 33 8.94 -9.02 12.84
CA LEU A 33 8.22 -8.50 14.00
C LEU A 33 8.91 -8.87 15.31
N GLU A 34 9.62 -10.00 15.37
CA GLU A 34 10.48 -10.37 16.51
C GLU A 34 11.57 -9.31 16.79
N HIS A 35 11.99 -8.58 15.76
CA HIS A 35 12.99 -7.51 15.83
C HIS A 35 12.40 -6.10 15.85
N SER A 36 11.07 -5.97 16.00
CA SER A 36 10.36 -4.67 15.89
C SER A 36 10.78 -3.60 16.90
N HIS A 37 11.41 -4.02 18.00
CA HIS A 37 11.95 -3.16 19.05
C HIS A 37 13.24 -2.43 18.64
N TYR A 38 13.89 -2.85 17.56
CA TYR A 38 15.12 -2.22 17.07
C TYR A 38 14.79 -1.06 16.11
N PRO A 39 15.09 0.20 16.46
CA PRO A 39 14.63 1.32 15.65
C PRO A 39 15.33 1.40 14.29
N LEU A 40 14.58 1.73 13.24
CA LEU A 40 15.08 1.88 11.88
C LEU A 40 16.30 2.80 11.79
N GLN A 41 16.34 3.89 12.56
CA GLN A 41 17.45 4.85 12.56
C GLN A 41 18.78 4.20 12.92
N HIS A 42 18.78 3.19 13.80
CA HIS A 42 19.98 2.45 14.15
C HIS A 42 20.42 1.50 13.03
N ILE A 43 19.46 0.87 12.34
CA ILE A 43 19.76 0.04 11.15
C ILE A 43 20.45 0.90 10.09
N LEU A 44 19.93 2.10 9.84
CA LEU A 44 20.48 3.07 8.89
C LEU A 44 21.89 3.51 9.26
N ALA A 45 22.11 3.86 10.53
CA ALA A 45 23.40 4.31 11.02
C ALA A 45 24.48 3.23 10.84
N ASN A 46 24.16 1.96 11.13
CA ASN A 46 25.10 0.85 11.00
C ASN A 46 25.48 0.54 9.54
N LEU A 47 24.60 0.84 8.58
CA LEU A 47 24.86 0.63 7.16
C LEU A 47 25.63 1.79 6.50
N HIS A 48 26.02 2.82 7.27
CA HIS A 48 26.61 4.06 6.77
C HIS A 48 25.78 4.76 5.68
N LEU A 49 24.46 4.52 5.67
CA LEU A 49 23.54 5.17 4.74
C LEU A 49 23.16 6.54 5.31
N THR A 50 23.53 7.61 4.61
CA THR A 50 23.01 8.95 4.90
C THR A 50 21.53 9.01 4.55
N GLN A 51 20.75 9.91 5.18
CA GLN A 51 19.32 10.09 4.87
C GLN A 51 19.03 10.34 3.38
N SER A 52 20.00 10.89 2.63
CA SER A 52 19.95 11.08 1.17
C SER A 52 20.12 9.79 0.34
N ASN A 53 20.61 8.71 0.94
CA ASN A 53 20.91 7.41 0.31
C ASN A 53 19.88 6.33 0.65
N LEU A 54 18.71 6.70 1.16
CA LEU A 54 17.63 5.78 1.53
C LEU A 54 16.83 5.25 0.33
N GLY A 55 17.52 4.85 -0.76
CA GLY A 55 16.90 4.27 -1.96
C GLY A 55 16.23 2.90 -1.77
N PHE A 56 16.05 2.46 -0.52
CA PHE A 56 15.31 1.24 -0.19
C PHE A 56 13.97 1.53 0.52
N LEU A 57 13.70 2.78 0.89
CA LEU A 57 12.42 3.25 1.45
C LEU A 57 11.67 4.09 0.42
N GLU A 58 11.67 3.65 -0.83
CA GLU A 58 10.94 4.31 -1.93
C GLU A 58 9.44 4.04 -1.82
N THR A 59 9.05 2.92 -1.18
CA THR A 59 7.66 2.50 -1.03
C THR A 59 7.32 2.18 0.41
N MET A 60 6.24 2.79 0.92
CA MET A 60 5.66 2.50 2.23
C MET A 60 4.33 1.75 2.08
N PHE A 61 4.13 0.75 2.93
CA PHE A 61 2.86 0.03 3.05
C PHE A 61 2.36 0.14 4.48
N ASP A 62 1.12 0.60 4.63
CA ASP A 62 0.42 0.72 5.91
C ASP A 62 -0.91 -0.04 5.86
N PHE A 63 -1.28 -0.62 7.01
CA PHE A 63 -2.59 -1.20 7.22
C PHE A 63 -3.14 -0.64 8.53
N ILE A 64 -4.25 0.09 8.43
CA ILE A 64 -4.91 0.76 9.55
C ILE A 64 -6.24 0.10 9.80
N THR A 65 -6.44 -0.41 11.00
CA THR A 65 -7.76 -0.83 11.48
C THR A 65 -8.35 0.29 12.32
N ILE A 66 -9.52 0.79 11.92
CA ILE A 66 -10.24 1.81 12.70
C ILE A 66 -10.84 1.14 13.95
N SER A 67 -10.66 1.75 15.11
CA SER A 67 -11.24 1.30 16.38
C SER A 67 -12.31 2.28 16.89
N GLU A 68 -13.21 1.79 17.75
CA GLU A 68 -14.37 2.55 18.27
C GLU A 68 -14.01 3.89 18.91
N GLU A 69 -12.81 4.00 19.47
CA GLU A 69 -12.35 5.18 20.21
C GLU A 69 -12.24 6.48 19.37
N VAL A 70 -12.38 6.39 18.04
CA VAL A 70 -12.20 7.54 17.12
C VAL A 70 -13.52 8.24 16.76
N ASN A 71 -14.67 7.61 16.99
CA ASN A 71 -15.96 8.14 16.54
C ASN A 71 -16.77 8.72 17.70
N GLY A 72 -16.49 9.99 18.03
CA GLY A 72 -17.41 10.80 18.82
C GLY A 72 -17.03 10.91 20.28
N LEU A 73 -16.37 12.01 20.65
CA LEU A 73 -16.22 12.37 22.05
C LEU A 73 -17.52 13.01 22.54
N CYS A 74 -18.21 12.38 23.49
CA CYS A 74 -19.34 13.01 24.17
C CYS A 74 -18.85 13.76 25.41
N LEU A 75 -18.88 15.08 25.38
CA LEU A 75 -18.55 15.92 26.53
C LEU A 75 -19.83 16.58 27.04
N ASN A 76 -20.25 16.25 28.26
CA ASN A 76 -21.43 16.82 28.92
C ASN A 76 -22.71 16.80 28.06
N GLY A 77 -22.94 15.71 27.31
CA GLY A 77 -24.11 15.57 26.44
C GLY A 77 -24.00 16.26 25.08
N VAL A 78 -22.82 16.80 24.75
CA VAL A 78 -22.51 17.32 23.41
C VAL A 78 -21.64 16.31 22.67
N ASN A 79 -22.12 15.86 21.51
CA ASN A 79 -21.35 15.00 20.62
C ASN A 79 -20.36 15.84 19.81
N LEU A 80 -19.08 15.54 19.92
CA LEU A 80 -18.03 16.11 19.10
C LEU A 80 -17.76 15.19 17.92
N GLU A 81 -17.93 15.69 16.70
CA GLU A 81 -17.50 14.99 15.50
C GLU A 81 -16.08 15.44 15.13
N GLN A 82 -15.21 14.47 14.86
CA GLN A 82 -13.88 14.77 14.37
C GLN A 82 -13.98 15.17 12.89
N VAL A 83 -13.78 16.46 12.62
CA VAL A 83 -13.63 16.97 11.26
C VAL A 83 -12.15 16.94 10.92
N TRP A 84 -11.78 16.06 9.98
CA TRP A 84 -10.46 16.12 9.36
C TRP A 84 -10.42 17.36 8.46
N LEU A 85 -9.55 18.33 8.74
CA LEU A 85 -9.28 19.37 7.76
C LEU A 85 -8.69 18.68 6.53
N ASN A 86 -9.34 18.85 5.37
CA ASN A 86 -8.89 18.33 4.08
C ASN A 86 -7.58 18.99 3.57
N GLU A 87 -6.81 19.60 4.45
CA GLU A 87 -5.60 20.34 4.15
C GLU A 87 -4.44 19.67 4.88
N LEU A 88 -3.39 19.31 4.13
CA LEU A 88 -2.10 18.76 4.57
C LEU A 88 -1.87 17.23 4.48
N TYR A 89 -2.40 16.58 3.43
CA TYR A 89 -1.72 15.42 2.83
C TYR A 89 -0.78 15.81 1.66
N ASP A 90 -0.42 17.10 1.55
CA ASP A 90 0.41 17.62 0.46
C ASP A 90 1.91 17.40 0.67
N MET A 91 2.33 16.60 1.65
CA MET A 91 3.75 16.25 1.81
C MET A 91 3.96 14.75 1.65
N ALA A 92 4.56 14.37 0.52
CA ALA A 92 5.02 13.02 0.28
C ALA A 92 6.24 12.74 1.16
N LYS A 93 6.05 11.90 2.19
CA LYS A 93 7.15 11.44 3.07
C LYS A 93 8.00 10.35 2.43
N PHE A 94 7.42 9.65 1.45
CA PHE A 94 8.03 8.59 0.64
C PHE A 94 7.65 8.83 -0.81
N ASP A 95 8.40 8.24 -1.75
CA ASP A 95 8.11 8.38 -3.18
C ASP A 95 6.71 7.83 -3.51
N PHE A 96 6.35 6.70 -2.91
CA PHE A 96 5.01 6.09 -2.99
C PHE A 96 4.60 5.51 -1.64
N SER A 97 3.38 5.79 -1.19
CA SER A 97 2.81 5.22 0.04
C SER A 97 1.44 4.64 -0.26
N LEU A 98 1.21 3.39 0.16
CA LEU A 98 -0.05 2.69 0.07
C LEU A 98 -0.59 2.41 1.46
N THR A 99 -1.79 2.90 1.76
CA THR A 99 -2.45 2.65 3.03
C THR A 99 -3.77 1.94 2.80
N PHE A 100 -3.90 0.74 3.35
CA PHE A 100 -5.18 0.06 3.49
C PHE A 100 -5.84 0.48 4.80
N ILE A 101 -7.13 0.76 4.75
CA ILE A 101 -7.93 1.16 5.91
C ILE A 101 -9.14 0.25 5.99
N TYR A 102 -9.19 -0.54 7.06
CA TYR A 102 -10.30 -1.44 7.36
C TYR A 102 -11.10 -0.90 8.55
N ASN A 103 -12.41 -0.80 8.38
CA ASN A 103 -13.32 -0.43 9.45
C ASN A 103 -14.15 -1.66 9.89
N PRO A 104 -13.82 -2.30 11.03
CA PRO A 104 -14.58 -3.44 11.53
C PRO A 104 -15.96 -3.05 12.09
N LEU A 105 -16.24 -1.75 12.24
CA LEU A 105 -17.49 -1.24 12.81
C LEU A 105 -18.54 -0.88 11.76
N SER A 106 -18.15 -0.84 10.48
CA SER A 106 -19.09 -0.66 9.40
C SER A 106 -19.62 -2.02 8.96
N ASP A 107 -20.95 -2.14 8.86
CA ASP A 107 -21.64 -3.35 8.40
C ASP A 107 -21.36 -3.71 6.92
N ASP A 108 -20.56 -2.90 6.24
CA ASP A 108 -20.29 -3.01 4.81
C ASP A 108 -19.06 -3.87 4.47
N ASN A 109 -18.30 -4.36 5.47
CA ASN A 109 -17.07 -5.13 5.30
C ASN A 109 -16.08 -4.48 4.29
N GLN A 110 -16.07 -3.15 4.21
CA GLN A 110 -15.28 -2.46 3.21
C GLN A 110 -13.81 -2.36 3.61
N LEU A 111 -12.95 -2.58 2.61
CA LEU A 111 -11.52 -2.29 2.70
C LEU A 111 -11.24 -1.09 1.80
N SER A 112 -10.97 0.06 2.42
CA SER A 112 -10.58 1.25 1.65
C SER A 112 -9.06 1.32 1.48
N CYS A 113 -8.62 2.06 0.48
CA CYS A 113 -7.22 2.13 0.10
C CYS A 113 -6.87 3.55 -0.37
N SER A 114 -5.75 4.08 0.08
CA SER A 114 -5.28 5.39 -0.34
C SER A 114 -3.81 5.36 -0.77
N PHE A 115 -3.50 6.24 -1.72
CA PHE A 115 -2.16 6.44 -2.24
C PHE A 115 -1.70 7.85 -1.92
N VAL A 116 -0.47 7.99 -1.44
CA VAL A 116 0.22 9.30 -1.34
C VAL A 116 1.57 9.16 -2.00
N CYS A 117 1.81 9.98 -3.03
CA CYS A 117 3.03 9.86 -3.85
C CYS A 117 3.66 11.24 -4.08
N SER A 118 4.97 11.25 -4.32
CA SER A 118 5.69 12.48 -4.69
C SER A 118 5.29 12.96 -6.08
N ARG A 119 4.86 14.23 -6.18
CA ARG A 119 4.55 14.88 -7.46
C ARG A 119 5.78 15.09 -8.34
N ASP A 120 6.97 15.04 -7.75
CA ASP A 120 8.22 15.10 -8.50
C ASP A 120 8.44 13.82 -9.33
N LEU A 121 7.84 12.70 -8.92
CA LEU A 121 8.05 11.38 -9.55
C LEU A 121 6.81 10.82 -10.25
N PHE A 122 5.60 11.18 -9.79
CA PHE A 122 4.35 10.63 -10.29
C PHE A 122 3.39 11.71 -10.77
N ASN A 123 2.68 11.41 -11.86
CA ASN A 123 1.56 12.22 -12.34
C ASN A 123 0.21 11.51 -12.08
N ARG A 124 -0.89 12.25 -12.21
CA ARG A 124 -2.24 11.76 -11.89
C ARG A 124 -2.66 10.57 -12.77
N THR A 125 -2.27 10.56 -14.03
CA THR A 125 -2.57 9.47 -14.97
C THR A 125 -1.90 8.17 -14.49
N THR A 126 -0.62 8.22 -14.14
CA THR A 126 0.13 7.08 -13.61
C THR A 126 -0.50 6.51 -12.36
N LEU A 127 -0.90 7.36 -11.40
CA LEU A 127 -1.55 6.88 -10.18
C LEU A 127 -2.93 6.27 -10.43
N THR A 128 -3.69 6.82 -11.38
CA THR A 128 -4.99 6.25 -11.77
C THR A 128 -4.81 4.85 -12.37
N ILE A 129 -3.79 4.66 -13.19
CA ILE A 129 -3.41 3.35 -13.75
C ILE A 129 -3.02 2.38 -12.64
N ILE A 130 -2.15 2.79 -11.71
CA ILE A 130 -1.72 1.95 -10.59
C ILE A 130 -2.94 1.53 -9.73
N GLY A 131 -3.82 2.47 -9.39
CA GLY A 131 -5.03 2.19 -8.62
C GLY A 131 -5.94 1.16 -9.32
N ARG A 132 -6.18 1.32 -10.62
CA ARG A 132 -6.96 0.36 -11.42
C ARG A 132 -6.29 -1.02 -11.51
N ARG A 133 -4.97 -1.09 -11.66
CA ARG A 133 -4.23 -2.37 -11.70
C ARG A 133 -4.33 -3.10 -10.36
N ILE A 134 -4.19 -2.40 -9.25
CA ILE A 134 -4.37 -2.98 -7.91
C ILE A 134 -5.80 -3.51 -7.76
N GLN A 135 -6.80 -2.72 -8.15
CA GLN A 135 -8.19 -3.17 -8.16
C GLN A 135 -8.36 -4.46 -8.97
N TYR A 136 -7.83 -4.48 -10.17
CA TYR A 136 -7.96 -5.60 -11.10
C TYR A 136 -7.30 -6.88 -10.57
N VAL A 137 -6.13 -6.76 -9.93
CA VAL A 137 -5.47 -7.89 -9.26
C VAL A 137 -6.31 -8.41 -8.09
N LEU A 138 -6.86 -7.53 -7.26
CA LEU A 138 -7.73 -7.93 -6.14
C LEU A 138 -9.01 -8.61 -6.65
N GLU A 139 -9.64 -8.08 -7.70
CA GLU A 139 -10.81 -8.70 -8.33
C GLU A 139 -10.48 -10.08 -8.90
N GLN A 140 -9.33 -10.25 -9.56
CA GLN A 140 -8.91 -11.57 -10.04
C GLN A 140 -8.75 -12.58 -8.90
N LEU A 141 -8.11 -12.18 -7.80
CA LEU A 141 -7.82 -13.07 -6.67
C LEU A 141 -9.06 -13.40 -5.84
N PHE A 142 -9.99 -12.46 -5.68
CA PHE A 142 -11.09 -12.56 -4.71
C PHE A 142 -12.49 -12.57 -5.34
N SER A 143 -12.63 -12.54 -6.68
CA SER A 143 -13.97 -12.63 -7.29
C SER A 143 -14.64 -13.98 -7.00
N SER A 144 -15.86 -13.92 -6.46
CA SER A 144 -16.73 -15.06 -6.17
C SER A 144 -17.34 -15.73 -7.42
N LYS A 145 -17.10 -15.19 -8.63
CA LYS A 145 -17.57 -15.78 -9.89
C LYS A 145 -16.69 -16.94 -10.33
N SER A 146 -16.94 -18.10 -9.70
CA SER A 146 -16.57 -19.47 -10.06
C SER A 146 -15.76 -20.13 -8.96
N SER A 147 -16.45 -20.95 -8.17
CA SER A 147 -15.88 -21.88 -7.18
C SER A 147 -14.85 -22.86 -7.76
N SER A 148 -14.69 -22.93 -9.08
CA SER A 148 -13.64 -23.70 -9.76
C SER A 148 -12.41 -22.84 -10.09
N LYS A 149 -12.61 -21.61 -10.59
CA LYS A 149 -11.54 -20.78 -11.15
C LYS A 149 -10.76 -19.97 -10.11
N CYS A 150 -11.42 -19.60 -9.00
CA CYS A 150 -10.77 -18.90 -7.89
C CYS A 150 -9.75 -19.83 -7.21
N MET A 151 -10.13 -21.09 -6.96
CA MET A 151 -9.25 -22.12 -6.39
C MET A 151 -8.07 -22.47 -7.31
N ASP A 152 -8.28 -22.42 -8.63
CA ASP A 152 -7.19 -22.53 -9.60
C ASP A 152 -6.20 -21.35 -9.48
N LEU A 153 -6.65 -20.12 -9.25
CA LEU A 153 -5.77 -18.95 -9.13
C LEU A 153 -4.87 -19.02 -7.88
N TYR A 154 -5.40 -19.49 -6.74
CA TYR A 154 -4.63 -19.74 -5.52
C TYR A 154 -3.52 -20.79 -5.72
N CYS A 155 -3.77 -21.76 -6.61
CA CYS A 155 -2.85 -22.84 -6.98
C CYS A 155 -1.97 -22.52 -8.20
N THR A 156 -2.28 -21.47 -8.97
CA THR A 156 -1.52 -21.10 -10.16
C THR A 156 -0.44 -20.09 -9.85
N SER A 157 0.70 -20.28 -10.53
CA SER A 157 1.81 -19.33 -10.65
C SER A 157 1.36 -17.87 -10.77
N ILE A 158 1.87 -16.98 -9.92
CA ILE A 158 1.59 -15.53 -9.94
C ILE A 158 1.96 -14.88 -11.27
N SER A 159 2.83 -15.49 -12.07
CA SER A 159 3.13 -15.06 -13.44
C SER A 159 1.90 -15.03 -14.37
N LYS A 160 0.79 -15.68 -13.98
CA LYS A 160 -0.46 -15.74 -14.74
C LYS A 160 -1.48 -14.70 -14.29
N VAL A 161 -1.17 -13.92 -13.25
CA VAL A 161 -2.02 -12.79 -12.85
C VAL A 161 -1.76 -11.66 -13.83
N ASP A 162 -2.82 -11.21 -14.50
CA ASP A 162 -2.71 -10.14 -15.48
C ASP A 162 -2.58 -8.80 -14.74
N LEU A 163 -1.36 -8.25 -14.79
CA LEU A 163 -1.01 -6.93 -14.22
C LEU A 163 -1.31 -5.77 -15.17
N ILE A 164 -1.68 -6.08 -16.42
CA ILE A 164 -1.92 -5.11 -17.49
C ILE A 164 -3.41 -5.15 -17.80
N LEU A 165 -4.05 -3.99 -17.80
CA LEU A 165 -5.45 -3.89 -18.24
C LEU A 165 -5.51 -4.13 -19.75
N LEU A 166 -6.56 -4.79 -20.25
CA LEU A 166 -6.72 -5.04 -21.68
C LEU A 166 -6.68 -3.76 -22.53
N GLU A 167 -7.06 -2.62 -21.94
CA GLU A 167 -7.02 -1.28 -22.55
C GLU A 167 -5.61 -0.68 -22.65
N GLU A 168 -4.61 -1.25 -21.97
CA GLU A 168 -3.23 -0.72 -21.87
C GLU A 168 -2.23 -1.43 -22.79
N VAL A 169 -2.66 -2.43 -23.56
CA VAL A 169 -1.78 -3.22 -24.44
C VAL A 169 -1.21 -2.37 -25.58
N GLU A 170 -1.85 -1.25 -25.94
CA GLU A 170 -1.43 -0.37 -27.03
C GLU A 170 -0.45 0.75 -26.63
N GLU A 171 -0.32 1.08 -25.34
CA GLU A 171 0.53 2.20 -24.86
C GLU A 171 1.81 1.70 -24.18
N ARG A 172 2.73 1.10 -24.96
CA ARG A 172 4.09 0.81 -24.49
C ARG A 172 5.06 1.90 -24.93
N GLN A 173 5.25 2.93 -24.09
CA GLN A 173 6.46 3.74 -24.14
C GLN A 173 7.27 3.54 -22.86
N ALA A 174 8.55 3.18 -23.03
CA ALA A 174 9.50 2.99 -21.95
C ALA A 174 9.80 4.34 -21.28
N ILE A 175 9.26 4.53 -20.07
CA ILE A 175 9.57 5.69 -19.23
C ILE A 175 10.87 5.36 -18.48
N MET A 176 11.95 6.07 -18.82
CA MET A 176 13.18 6.08 -18.03
C MET A 176 13.06 7.14 -16.94
N PHE A 177 13.04 6.71 -15.68
CA PHE A 177 13.02 7.61 -14.54
C PHE A 177 14.45 8.07 -14.23
N HIS A 178 14.68 9.39 -14.29
CA HIS A 178 15.92 10.00 -13.80
C HIS A 178 15.67 10.62 -12.42
N ARG A 179 16.60 10.41 -11.48
CA ARG A 179 16.54 11.00 -10.13
C ARG A 179 16.67 12.52 -10.24
N LEU A 180 15.61 13.26 -9.89
CA LEU A 180 15.59 14.72 -9.97
C LEU A 180 16.46 15.35 -8.87
N GLN A 181 17.19 16.42 -9.23
CA GLN A 181 18.15 17.09 -8.34
C GLN A 181 17.51 18.03 -7.30
N ASN A 182 16.23 18.38 -7.46
CA ASN A 182 15.50 19.25 -6.54
C ASN A 182 14.14 18.62 -6.20
N MET A 183 14.00 18.12 -4.98
CA MET A 183 12.76 17.53 -4.44
C MET A 183 11.99 18.61 -3.67
N ILE A 184 10.73 18.86 -4.05
CA ILE A 184 9.84 19.81 -3.39
C ILE A 184 8.98 19.06 -2.34
N ASN A 185 8.90 17.73 -2.44
CA ASN A 185 8.12 16.82 -1.57
C ASN A 185 6.61 17.10 -1.57
N GLU A 186 6.08 17.81 -2.56
CA GLU A 186 4.63 17.97 -2.71
C GLU A 186 3.99 16.61 -3.01
N GLY A 187 3.01 16.24 -2.19
CA GLY A 187 2.24 15.01 -2.29
C GLY A 187 1.06 15.14 -3.25
N MET A 188 0.70 14.03 -3.87
CA MET A 188 -0.58 13.85 -4.56
C MET A 188 -1.30 12.66 -3.94
N LEU A 189 -2.53 12.91 -3.47
CA LEU A 189 -3.38 11.92 -2.84
C LEU A 189 -4.46 11.42 -3.82
N ILE A 190 -4.62 10.10 -3.92
CA ILE A 190 -5.75 9.46 -4.60
C ILE A 190 -6.38 8.46 -3.64
N PHE A 191 -7.71 8.52 -3.50
CA PHE A 191 -8.48 7.61 -2.68
C PHE A 191 -9.24 6.61 -3.56
N HIS A 192 -9.12 5.33 -3.26
CA HIS A 192 -9.88 4.25 -3.87
C HIS A 192 -10.63 3.46 -2.80
N LEU A 193 -11.89 3.14 -3.06
CA LEU A 193 -12.71 2.35 -2.16
C LEU A 193 -12.89 0.96 -2.78
N PHE A 194 -12.46 -0.09 -2.08
CA PHE A 194 -12.69 -1.47 -2.50
C PHE A 194 -13.82 -2.07 -1.66
N LEU A 195 -14.76 -2.74 -2.33
CA LEU A 195 -15.69 -3.65 -1.66
C LEU A 195 -15.03 -5.02 -1.63
N CYS A 196 -14.65 -5.50 -0.45
CA CYS A 196 -14.36 -6.91 -0.25
C CYS A 196 -15.71 -7.65 -0.22
N ILE A 197 -15.96 -8.51 -1.23
CA ILE A 197 -17.14 -9.39 -1.31
C ILE A 197 -16.81 -10.72 -0.65
#